data_AF-A0A9D7HCK0-F1
#
_entry.id   AF-A0A9D7HCK0-F1
#
_cell.length_a   1.000
_cell.length_b   1.000
_cell.length_c   1.000
_cell.angle_alpha   90.00
_cell.angle_beta   90.00
_cell.angle_gamma   90.00
#
_symmetry.space_group_name_H-M   'P 1'
#
loop_
_entity.id
_entity.type
_entity.pdbx_description
1 polymer ?
#
loop_
_entity_poly.entity_id
_entity_poly.type
_entity_poly.pdbx_seq_one_letter_code
_entity_poly.pdbx_strand_id
1 'polypeptide(L)'
;MLVHFPIALLLVGFLFHLIGLFNAQPFFRKAALYLLVIGTVGTVATYLSGDEAGEGIEDGPLEAPMEAHEEAATFTLWLTVATGAFFLALALLKYTRAWTVVIGTVLFAGVVAGISRTGYLGGQLVYQHGAGVELGIEIPRGRRDVGDDD
;
A
#
# COMPACT_ATOMS: atom_id res chain seq x y z
N MET A 1 -1.04 -11.80 -1.73
CA MET A 1 -0.30 -11.42 -2.96
C MET A 1 -0.81 -10.12 -3.60
N LEU A 2 -2.08 -9.74 -3.46
CA LEU A 2 -2.60 -8.48 -4.01
C LEU A 2 -1.86 -7.23 -3.49
N VAL A 3 -1.50 -7.20 -2.20
CA VAL A 3 -0.86 -6.02 -1.58
C VAL A 3 0.60 -5.76 -2.02
N HIS A 4 1.34 -6.78 -2.47
CA HIS A 4 2.77 -6.62 -2.82
C HIS A 4 2.97 -6.08 -4.23
N PHE A 5 2.01 -6.34 -5.12
CA PHE A 5 2.14 -6.03 -6.54
C PHE A 5 2.14 -4.51 -6.82
N PRO A 6 1.21 -3.69 -6.27
CA PRO A 6 1.23 -2.24 -6.46
C PRO A 6 2.47 -1.58 -5.87
N ILE A 7 2.95 -2.08 -4.72
CA ILE A 7 4.15 -1.58 -4.05
C ILE A 7 5.36 -1.71 -4.98
N ALA A 8 5.58 -2.91 -5.54
CA ALA A 8 6.68 -3.15 -6.47
C ALA A 8 6.58 -2.27 -7.72
N LEU A 9 5.38 -2.17 -8.32
CA LEU A 9 5.15 -1.34 -9.50
C LEU A 9 5.45 0.14 -9.25
N LEU A 10 4.99 0.69 -8.12
CA LEU A 10 5.16 2.11 -7.80
C LEU A 10 6.62 2.42 -7.43
N LEU A 11 7.33 1.52 -6.74
CA LEU A 11 8.76 1.66 -6.47
C LEU A 11 9.60 1.61 -7.75
N VAL A 12 9.35 0.63 -8.62
CA VAL A 12 10.07 0.53 -9.91
C VAL A 12 9.70 1.70 -10.83
N GLY A 13 8.44 2.13 -10.82
CA GLY A 13 7.97 3.31 -11.55
C GLY A 13 8.69 4.58 -11.10
N PHE A 14 8.86 4.76 -9.79
CA PHE A 14 9.63 5.89 -9.25
C PHE A 14 11.10 5.81 -9.64
N LEU A 15 11.72 4.62 -9.56
CA LEU A 15 13.09 4.43 -10.01
C LEU A 15 13.26 4.81 -11.49
N PHE A 16 12.34 4.39 -12.36
CA PHE A 16 12.36 4.74 -13.78
C PHE A 16 12.11 6.23 -14.01
N HIS A 17 11.27 6.86 -13.19
CA HIS A 17 11.08 8.32 -13.20
C HIS A 17 12.41 9.03 -12.91
N LEU A 18 13.12 8.64 -11.85
CA LEU A 18 14.43 9.20 -11.50
C LEU A 18 15.47 8.98 -12.61
N ILE A 19 15.55 7.77 -13.17
CA ILE A 19 16.45 7.49 -14.30
C ILE A 19 16.10 8.37 -15.50
N GLY A 20 14.81 8.58 -15.79
CA GLY A 20 14.33 9.44 -16.87
C GLY A 20 14.59 10.95 -16.69
N LEU A 21 14.98 11.39 -15.49
CA LEU A 21 15.46 12.75 -15.24
C LEU A 21 16.87 12.96 -15.79
N PHE A 22 17.75 11.97 -15.63
CA PHE A 22 19.15 12.03 -16.07
C PHE A 22 19.35 11.46 -17.48
N ASN A 23 18.45 10.57 -17.91
CA ASN A 23 18.54 9.89 -19.19
C ASN A 23 17.54 10.48 -20.22
N ALA A 24 18.04 10.84 -21.40
CA ALA A 24 17.24 11.36 -22.50
C ALA A 24 16.40 10.28 -23.22
N GLN A 25 16.61 9.00 -22.90
CA GLN A 25 15.88 7.89 -23.51
C GLN A 25 14.38 7.96 -23.16
N PRO A 26 13.47 8.04 -24.16
CA PRO A 26 12.03 8.19 -23.94
C PRO A 26 11.41 6.96 -23.26
N PHE A 27 12.10 5.81 -23.31
CA PHE A 27 11.68 4.56 -22.69
C PHE A 27 11.40 4.72 -21.18
N PHE A 28 12.35 5.27 -20.42
CA PHE A 28 12.21 5.37 -18.96
C PHE A 28 11.02 6.23 -18.54
N ARG A 29 10.79 7.34 -19.25
CA ARG A 29 9.65 8.23 -18.98
C ARG A 29 8.30 7.56 -19.26
N LYS A 30 8.19 6.83 -20.38
CA LYS A 30 6.98 6.07 -20.72
C LYS A 30 6.75 4.92 -19.75
N ALA A 31 7.80 4.19 -19.42
CA ALA A 31 7.73 3.06 -18.49
C ALA A 31 7.34 3.54 -17.09
N ALA A 32 7.91 4.66 -16.59
CA ALA A 32 7.50 5.27 -15.33
C ALA A 32 6.01 5.62 -15.30
N LEU A 33 5.48 6.22 -16.38
CA LEU A 33 4.06 6.55 -16.50
C LEU A 33 3.18 5.29 -16.50
N TYR A 34 3.53 4.26 -17.28
CA TYR A 34 2.75 3.02 -17.32
C TYR A 34 2.77 2.29 -15.98
N LEU A 35 3.93 2.21 -15.34
CA LEU A 35 4.06 1.60 -14.01
C LEU A 35 3.28 2.37 -12.95
N LEU A 36 3.29 3.71 -13.01
CA LEU A 36 2.47 4.56 -12.14
C LEU A 36 0.98 4.29 -12.36
N VAL A 37 0.49 4.30 -13.60
CA VAL A 37 -0.94 4.09 -13.90
C VAL A 37 -1.41 2.70 -13.48
N ILE A 38 -0.67 1.65 -13.85
CA ILE A 38 -1.02 0.27 -13.48
C ILE A 38 -0.90 0.10 -11.95
N GLY A 39 0.13 0.69 -11.34
CA GLY A 39 0.31 0.74 -9.89
C GLY A 39 -0.86 1.42 -9.19
N THR A 40 -1.36 2.56 -9.68
CA THR A 40 -2.53 3.26 -9.14
C THR A 40 -3.77 2.37 -9.17
N VAL A 41 -4.05 1.70 -10.28
CA VAL A 41 -5.20 0.77 -10.38
C VAL A 41 -5.02 -0.39 -9.39
N GLY A 42 -3.82 -0.93 -9.27
CA GLY A 42 -3.49 -1.95 -8.28
C GLY A 42 -3.69 -1.46 -6.84
N THR A 43 -3.31 -0.21 -6.53
CA THR A 43 -3.51 0.40 -5.21
C THR A 43 -4.99 0.53 -4.89
N VAL A 44 -5.83 0.94 -5.84
CA VAL A 44 -7.30 0.99 -5.65
C VAL A 44 -7.84 -0.41 -5.31
N ALA A 45 -7.49 -1.42 -6.12
CA ALA A 45 -7.95 -2.79 -5.88
C ALA A 45 -7.48 -3.35 -4.53
N THR A 46 -6.26 -3.01 -4.14
CA THR A 46 -5.67 -3.43 -2.86
C THR A 46 -6.33 -2.73 -1.68
N TYR A 47 -6.61 -1.43 -1.80
CA TYR A 47 -7.32 -0.67 -0.79
C TYR A 47 -8.70 -1.28 -0.52
N LEU A 48 -9.50 -1.50 -1.58
CA LEU A 48 -10.83 -2.09 -1.44
C LEU A 48 -10.78 -3.48 -0.80
N SER A 49 -9.81 -4.31 -1.18
CA SER A 49 -9.62 -5.61 -0.55
C SER A 49 -9.19 -5.53 0.92
N GLY A 50 -8.51 -4.46 1.33
CA GLY A 50 -8.09 -4.23 2.71
C GLY A 50 -9.24 -3.69 3.57
N ASP A 51 -10.02 -2.76 3.01
CA ASP A 51 -11.22 -2.17 3.61
C ASP A 51 -12.23 -3.26 4.02
N GLU A 52 -12.57 -4.16 3.08
CA GLU A 52 -13.44 -5.31 3.34
C GLU A 52 -12.85 -6.30 4.36
N ALA A 53 -11.52 -6.36 4.50
CA ALA A 53 -10.87 -7.25 5.45
C ALA A 53 -10.73 -6.63 6.85
N GLY A 54 -10.75 -5.30 6.96
CA GLY A 54 -10.73 -4.55 8.21
C GLY A 54 -12.11 -4.34 8.82
N GLU A 55 -13.18 -4.52 8.02
CA GLU A 55 -14.55 -4.31 8.45
C GLU A 55 -14.89 -5.12 9.72
N GLY A 56 -15.44 -4.44 10.72
CA GLY A 56 -15.79 -5.02 12.02
C GLY A 56 -14.67 -5.03 13.06
N ILE A 57 -13.48 -4.50 12.76
CA ILE A 57 -12.43 -4.22 13.75
C ILE A 57 -12.67 -2.82 14.35
N GLU A 58 -13.77 -2.70 15.10
CA GLU A 58 -14.25 -1.41 15.63
C GLU A 58 -14.04 -1.28 17.14
N ASP A 59 -13.65 -2.37 17.82
CA ASP A 59 -13.46 -2.39 19.27
C ASP A 59 -12.23 -3.22 19.67
N GLY A 60 -11.59 -2.83 20.77
CA GLY A 60 -10.57 -3.61 21.46
C GLY A 60 -9.12 -3.24 21.08
N PRO A 61 -8.14 -4.10 21.40
CA PRO A 61 -6.72 -3.75 21.30
C PRO A 61 -6.22 -3.55 19.87
N LEU A 62 -7.01 -3.91 18.85
CA LEU A 62 -6.69 -3.74 17.44
C LEU A 62 -7.25 -2.47 16.81
N GLU A 63 -8.18 -1.78 17.46
CA GLU A 63 -8.86 -0.59 16.92
C GLU A 63 -7.86 0.51 16.54
N ALA A 64 -7.12 1.04 17.51
CA ALA A 64 -6.16 2.12 17.28
C ALA A 64 -5.05 1.80 16.25
N PRO A 65 -4.38 0.63 16.26
CA PRO A 65 -3.38 0.31 15.24
C PRO A 65 -4.02 0.06 13.86
N MET A 66 -5.27 -0.42 13.79
CA MET A 66 -5.99 -0.60 12.52
C MET A 66 -6.38 0.75 11.93
N GLU A 67 -6.97 1.63 12.73
CA GLU A 67 -7.34 2.99 12.32
C GLU A 67 -6.11 3.75 11.76
N ALA A 68 -4.96 3.67 12.45
CA ALA A 68 -3.73 4.29 11.97
C ALA A 68 -3.25 3.74 10.62
N HIS A 69 -3.43 2.43 10.37
CA HIS A 69 -3.11 1.80 9.09
C HIS A 69 -4.08 2.24 8.00
N GLU A 70 -5.38 2.27 8.28
CA GLU A 70 -6.45 2.68 7.35
C GLU A 70 -6.34 4.15 6.96
N GLU A 71 -6.06 5.05 7.91
CA GLU A 71 -5.80 6.46 7.62
C GLU A 71 -4.58 6.61 6.69
N ALA A 72 -3.50 5.88 6.97
CA ALA A 72 -2.32 5.89 6.13
C ALA A 72 -2.60 5.31 4.73
N ALA A 73 -3.40 4.24 4.64
CA ALA A 73 -3.81 3.63 3.39
C ALA A 73 -4.68 4.58 2.55
N THR A 74 -5.66 5.22 3.18
CA THR A 74 -6.56 6.21 2.56
C THR A 74 -5.78 7.41 2.03
N PHE A 75 -4.90 7.98 2.84
CA PHE A 75 -4.04 9.08 2.41
C PHE A 75 -3.16 8.68 1.22
N THR A 76 -2.54 7.50 1.29
CA THR A 76 -1.67 6.98 0.23
C THR A 76 -2.45 6.70 -1.06
N LEU A 77 -3.69 6.18 -0.96
CA LEU A 77 -4.58 5.97 -2.09
C LEU A 77 -4.83 7.28 -2.83
N TRP A 78 -5.33 8.29 -2.12
CA TRP A 78 -5.66 9.58 -2.73
C TRP A 78 -4.43 10.29 -3.30
N LEU A 79 -3.29 10.22 -2.60
CA LEU A 79 -2.04 10.77 -3.10
C LEU A 79 -1.58 10.05 -4.38
N THR A 80 -1.73 8.72 -4.44
CA THR A 80 -1.37 7.91 -5.63
C THR A 80 -2.28 8.22 -6.80
N VAL A 81 -3.59 8.37 -6.57
CA VAL A 81 -4.58 8.75 -7.60
C VAL A 81 -4.29 10.17 -8.11
N ALA A 82 -4.07 11.13 -7.23
CA ALA A 82 -3.73 12.50 -7.60
C ALA A 82 -2.43 12.59 -8.40
N THR A 83 -1.41 11.82 -7.99
CA THR A 83 -0.13 11.75 -8.71
C THR A 83 -0.30 11.12 -10.09
N GLY A 84 -1.04 10.00 -10.19
CA GLY A 84 -1.37 9.36 -11.46
C GLY A 84 -2.13 10.30 -12.40
N ALA A 85 -3.16 10.98 -11.90
CA ALA A 85 -3.94 11.95 -12.64
C ALA A 85 -3.09 13.14 -13.13
N PHE A 86 -2.20 13.65 -12.27
CA PHE A 86 -1.26 14.72 -12.62
C PHE A 86 -0.35 14.32 -13.79
N PHE A 87 0.30 13.16 -13.70
CA PHE A 87 1.18 12.67 -14.77
C PHE A 87 0.42 12.38 -16.07
N LEU A 88 -0.79 11.82 -15.96
CA LEU A 88 -1.65 11.55 -17.11
C LEU A 88 -2.09 12.85 -17.80
N ALA A 89 -2.49 13.86 -17.03
CA ALA A 89 -2.85 15.17 -17.55
C ALA A 89 -1.68 15.84 -18.28
N LEU A 90 -0.47 15.81 -17.72
CA LEU A 90 0.73 16.32 -18.39
C LEU A 90 1.01 15.60 -19.72
N ALA A 91 0.83 14.28 -19.75
CA ALA A 91 1.03 13.46 -20.94
C ALA A 91 -0.01 13.78 -22.04
N LEU A 92 -1.30 13.87 -21.68
CA LEU A 92 -2.39 14.16 -22.62
C LEU A 92 -2.34 15.58 -23.17
N LEU A 93 -2.07 16.57 -22.31
CA LEU A 93 -1.95 17.97 -22.69
C LEU A 93 -0.61 18.32 -23.34
N LYS A 94 0.32 17.35 -23.42
CA LYS A 94 1.71 17.54 -23.88
C LYS A 94 2.40 18.70 -23.18
N TYR A 95 2.10 18.91 -21.89
CA TYR A 95 2.59 20.06 -21.14
C TYR A 95 3.96 19.76 -20.53
N THR A 96 4.98 20.42 -21.06
CA THR A 96 6.38 20.17 -20.66
C THR A 96 7.02 21.45 -20.14
N ARG A 97 6.95 21.67 -18.82
CA ARG A 97 7.69 22.74 -18.14
C ARG A 97 8.56 22.19 -17.01
N ALA A 98 9.68 22.84 -16.72
CA ALA A 98 10.62 22.38 -15.70
C ALA A 98 9.98 22.27 -14.29
N TRP A 99 9.10 23.21 -13.93
CA TRP A 99 8.42 23.18 -12.62
C TRP A 99 7.49 21.96 -12.46
N THR A 100 6.88 21.45 -13.53
CA THR A 100 6.01 20.26 -13.44
C THR A 100 6.80 19.00 -13.21
N VAL A 101 8.05 18.94 -13.65
CA VAL A 101 8.98 17.84 -13.33
C VAL A 101 9.30 17.83 -11.84
N VAL A 102 9.57 18.99 -11.24
CA VAL A 102 9.84 19.11 -9.80
C VAL A 102 8.62 18.69 -8.99
N ILE A 103 7.44 19.23 -9.30
CA ILE A 103 6.20 18.87 -8.61
C ILE A 103 5.89 17.38 -8.78
N GLY A 104 5.99 16.85 -10.00
CA GLY A 104 5.75 15.43 -10.27
C GLY A 104 6.71 14.52 -9.49
N THR A 105 7.97 14.92 -9.37
CA THR A 105 8.97 14.18 -8.58
C THR A 105 8.63 14.20 -7.09
N VAL A 106 8.25 15.36 -6.55
CA VAL A 106 7.83 15.48 -5.14
C VAL A 106 6.58 14.66 -4.86
N LEU A 107 5.57 14.72 -5.73
CA LEU A 107 4.35 13.92 -5.61
C LEU A 107 4.65 12.42 -5.62
N PHE A 108 5.45 11.95 -6.58
CA PHE A 108 5.80 10.53 -6.68
C PHE A 108 6.68 10.08 -5.50
N ALA A 109 7.62 10.91 -5.04
CA ALA A 109 8.35 10.62 -3.81
C ALA A 109 7.42 10.54 -2.59
N GLY A 110 6.40 11.40 -2.52
CA GLY A 110 5.35 11.34 -1.51
C GLY A 110 4.55 10.04 -1.55
N VAL A 111 4.23 9.53 -2.74
CA VAL A 111 3.58 8.21 -2.92
C VAL A 111 4.46 7.10 -2.35
N VAL A 112 5.75 7.08 -2.67
CA VAL A 112 6.70 6.09 -2.16
C VAL A 112 6.80 6.14 -0.64
N ALA A 113 6.85 7.35 -0.06
CA ALA A 113 6.85 7.54 1.39
C ALA A 113 5.52 7.06 2.02
N GLY A 114 4.38 7.38 1.41
CA GLY A 114 3.05 6.94 1.86
C GLY A 114 2.94 5.42 1.91
N ILE A 115 3.29 4.75 0.81
CA ILE A 115 3.29 3.28 0.73
C ILE A 115 4.23 2.67 1.77
N SER A 116 5.39 3.26 2.00
CA SER A 116 6.34 2.79 3.01
C SER A 116 5.74 2.89 4.42
N ARG A 117 5.05 4.00 4.73
CA ARG A 117 4.33 4.19 6.01
C ARG A 117 3.18 3.20 6.16
N THR A 118 2.32 3.06 5.15
CA THR A 118 1.20 2.11 5.17
C THR A 118 1.70 0.68 5.35
N GLY A 119 2.74 0.28 4.62
CA GLY A 119 3.37 -1.04 4.74
C GLY A 119 3.99 -1.28 6.11
N TYR A 120 4.64 -0.27 6.70
CA TYR A 120 5.17 -0.35 8.06
C TYR A 120 4.08 -0.59 9.10
N LEU A 121 2.99 0.19 9.05
CA LEU A 121 1.85 0.03 9.96
C LEU A 121 1.14 -1.32 9.75
N GLY A 122 0.99 -1.75 8.49
CA GLY A 122 0.45 -3.07 8.18
C GLY A 122 1.32 -4.21 8.72
N GLY A 123 2.64 -4.04 8.70
CA GLY A 123 3.57 -4.95 9.37
C GLY A 123 3.35 -5.00 10.89
N GLN A 124 3.13 -3.85 11.54
CA GLN A 124 2.85 -3.82 12.98
C GLN A 124 1.53 -4.53 13.35
N LEU A 125 0.49 -4.40 12.52
CA LEU A 125 -0.76 -5.14 12.71
C LEU A 125 -0.53 -6.65 12.80
N VAL A 126 0.26 -7.20 11.88
CA VAL A 126 0.54 -8.64 11.85
C VAL A 126 1.53 -9.05 12.93
N TYR A 127 2.70 -8.38 13.01
CA TYR A 127 3.80 -8.86 13.84
C TYR A 127 3.69 -8.48 15.32
N GLN A 128 3.04 -7.37 15.66
CA GLN A 128 2.90 -6.93 17.04
C GLN A 128 1.54 -7.27 17.63
N HIS A 129 0.49 -7.24 16.80
CA HIS A 129 -0.89 -7.41 17.28
C HIS A 129 -1.55 -8.71 16.80
N GLY A 130 -0.88 -9.51 15.95
CA GLY A 130 -1.38 -10.81 15.50
C GLY A 130 -2.59 -10.73 14.58
N ALA A 131 -2.85 -9.58 13.94
CA ALA A 131 -3.96 -9.42 13.02
C ALA A 131 -3.84 -10.42 11.85
N GLY A 132 -4.91 -11.16 11.56
CA GLY A 132 -4.95 -12.14 10.47
C GLY A 132 -4.12 -13.42 10.73
N VAL A 133 -3.70 -13.69 11.97
CA VAL A 133 -2.97 -14.91 12.33
C VAL A 133 -3.91 -15.94 12.96
N GLU A 134 -3.99 -17.12 12.36
CA GLU A 134 -4.69 -18.26 12.95
C GLU A 134 -3.71 -19.07 13.82
N LEU A 135 -3.99 -19.15 15.12
CA LEU A 135 -3.18 -19.92 16.06
C LEU A 135 -3.50 -21.41 15.90
N GLY A 136 -2.64 -22.15 15.20
CA GLY A 136 -2.70 -23.62 15.08
C GLY A 136 -2.36 -24.37 16.37
N ILE A 137 -2.72 -23.83 17.54
CA ILE A 137 -2.49 -24.48 18.83
C ILE A 137 -3.65 -25.44 19.10
N GLU A 138 -3.40 -26.74 18.91
CA GLU A 138 -4.27 -27.78 19.46
C GLU A 138 -4.18 -27.72 21.00
N ILE A 139 -5.22 -27.18 21.65
CA ILE A 139 -5.37 -27.27 23.10
C ILE A 139 -5.68 -28.73 23.44
N PRO A 140 -4.79 -29.47 24.13
CA PRO A 140 -5.09 -30.83 24.54
C PRO A 140 -6.30 -30.79 25.47
N ARG A 141 -7.42 -31.42 25.07
CA ARG A 141 -8.56 -31.56 25.99
C ARG A 141 -8.07 -32.35 27.21
N GLY A 142 -7.96 -31.66 28.34
CA GLY A 142 -7.65 -32.28 29.62
C GLY A 142 -8.58 -33.47 29.83
N ARG A 143 -7.99 -34.64 30.07
CA ARG A 143 -8.71 -35.84 30.47
C ARG A 143 -9.48 -35.48 31.74
N ARG A 144 -10.81 -35.49 31.65
CA ARG A 144 -11.66 -35.46 32.84
C ARG A 144 -11.53 -36.84 33.46
N ASP A 145 -10.61 -36.96 34.40
CA ASP A 145 -10.54 -38.08 35.33
C ASP A 145 -11.79 -37.94 36.21
N VAL A 146 -12.91 -38.51 35.75
CA VAL A 146 -14.08 -38.74 36.59
C VAL A 146 -13.64 -39.81 37.57
N GLY A 147 -13.30 -39.39 38.78
CA GLY A 147 -13.23 -40.27 39.92
C GLY A 147 -14.64 -40.79 40.19
N ASP A 148 -14.87 -42.05 39.81
CA ASP A 148 -15.84 -42.89 40.49
C ASP A 148 -15.22 -43.19 41.87
N ASP A 149 -15.63 -42.42 42.87
CA ASP A 149 -15.49 -42.82 44.27
C ASP A 149 -16.81 -43.48 44.69
N ASP A 150 -16.66 -44.71 45.17
CA ASP A 150 -17.66 -45.68 45.64
C ASP A 150 -18.55 -45.20 46.80
#